data_AF-A0A496U5E9-F1
#
_entry.id   AF-A0A496U5E9-F1
#
_cell.length_a   1.000
_cell.length_b   1.000
_cell.length_c   1.000
_cell.angle_alpha   90.00
_cell.angle_beta   90.00
_cell.angle_gamma   90.00
#
_symmetry.space_group_name_H-M   'P 1'
#
loop_
_entity.id
_entity.type
_entity.pdbx_description
1 polymer ?
#
loop_
_entity_poly.entity_id
_entity_poly.type
_entity_poly.pdbx_seq_one_letter_code
_entity_poly.pdbx_strand_id
1 'polypeptide(L)'
;MRDEVTGLYNRRYFNELLFAEFKRYERYKTPFSIVILEIKEKGRENFDQKLTFWGNLLKRFSRESDILARFGVHKFAVLLPDTTSNIVKTWEQRILSHMTDEEAIT
;
A
#
# COMPACT_ATOMS: atom_id res chain seq x y z
N MET A 1 -4.94 -14.25 -4.26
CA MET A 1 -3.77 -14.41 -5.16
C MET A 1 -2.71 -13.38 -4.74
N ARG A 2 -1.43 -13.77 -4.66
CA ARG A 2 -0.33 -12.91 -4.17
C ARG A 2 0.69 -12.64 -5.29
N ASP A 3 1.45 -11.56 -5.14
CA ASP A 3 2.61 -11.21 -5.94
C ASP A 3 3.85 -11.95 -5.41
N GLU A 4 4.63 -12.55 -6.31
CA GLU A 4 5.73 -13.46 -5.94
C GLU A 4 6.95 -12.72 -5.36
N VAL A 5 7.22 -11.49 -5.82
CA VAL A 5 8.38 -10.71 -5.38
C VAL A 5 8.16 -10.13 -3.99
N THR A 6 6.97 -9.56 -3.75
CA THR A 6 6.69 -8.82 -2.50
C THR A 6 5.92 -9.63 -1.45
N GLY A 7 5.30 -10.74 -1.86
CA GLY A 7 4.36 -11.51 -1.04
C GLY A 7 3.06 -10.78 -0.71
N LEU A 8 2.85 -9.58 -1.25
CA LEU A 8 1.62 -8.80 -1.08
C LEU A 8 0.49 -9.36 -1.95
N TYR A 9 -0.73 -8.85 -1.77
CA TYR A 9 -1.79 -9.16 -2.73
C TYR A 9 -1.46 -8.57 -4.09
N ASN A 10 -1.97 -9.19 -5.15
CA ASN A 10 -1.88 -8.58 -6.47
C ASN A 10 -3.06 -7.61 -6.71
N ARG A 11 -2.96 -6.83 -7.77
CA ARG A 11 -4.00 -5.86 -8.18
C ARG A 11 -5.39 -6.49 -8.28
N ARG A 12 -5.50 -7.70 -8.84
CA ARG A 12 -6.80 -8.37 -9.01
C ARG A 12 -7.48 -8.58 -7.65
N TYR A 13 -6.76 -9.18 -6.71
CA TYR A 13 -7.30 -9.48 -5.39
C TYR A 13 -7.55 -8.20 -4.58
N PHE A 14 -6.73 -7.17 -4.75
CA PHE A 14 -6.98 -5.85 -4.16
C PHE A 14 -8.33 -5.27 -4.62
N ASN A 15 -8.63 -5.32 -5.92
CA ASN A 15 -9.90 -4.81 -6.45
C ASN A 15 -11.12 -5.57 -5.90
N GLU A 16 -11.00 -6.88 -5.72
CA GLU A 16 -12.05 -7.71 -5.11
C GLU A 16 -12.33 -7.27 -3.66
N LEU A 17 -11.27 -7.07 -2.87
CA LEU A 17 -11.40 -6.61 -1.49
C LEU A 17 -11.88 -5.16 -1.38
N LEU A 18 -11.42 -4.28 -2.27
CA LEU A 18 -11.90 -2.90 -2.35
C LEU A 18 -13.40 -2.85 -2.66
N PHE A 19 -13.87 -3.69 -3.57
CA PHE A 19 -15.31 -3.76 -3.86
C PHE A 19 -16.10 -4.21 -2.62
N ALA A 20 -15.60 -5.19 -1.88
CA ALA A 20 -16.22 -5.63 -0.63
C ALA A 20 -16.25 -4.51 0.43
N GLU A 21 -15.16 -3.75 0.59
CA GLU A 21 -15.08 -2.64 1.53
C GLU A 21 -16.01 -1.48 1.12
N PHE A 22 -16.13 -1.20 -0.18
CA PHE A 22 -17.11 -0.25 -0.69
C PHE A 22 -18.55 -0.66 -0.34
N LYS A 23 -18.90 -1.95 -0.48
CA LYS A 23 -20.20 -2.47 -0.04
C LYS A 23 -20.43 -2.34 1.47
N ARG A 24 -19.37 -2.52 2.27
CA ARG A 24 -19.41 -2.28 3.72
C ARG A 24 -19.69 -0.81 4.04
N TYR A 25 -19.04 0.12 3.34
CA TYR A 25 -19.33 1.56 3.45
C TYR A 25 -20.77 1.89 3.06
N GLU A 26 -21.29 1.36 1.95
CA GLU A 26 -22.66 1.63 1.52
C GLU A 26 -23.68 1.29 2.62
N ARG A 27 -23.46 0.15 3.32
CA ARG A 27 -24.33 -0.38 4.36
C ARG A 27 -24.18 0.29 5.71
N TYR A 28 -22.95 0.47 6.19
CA TYR A 28 -22.69 0.89 7.58
C TYR A 28 -22.15 2.31 7.70
N LYS A 29 -21.87 2.98 6.56
CA LYS A 29 -21.26 4.32 6.49
C LYS A 29 -19.93 4.42 7.22
N THR A 30 -19.24 3.29 7.41
CA THR A 30 -17.91 3.27 8.01
C THR A 30 -16.87 3.66 6.96
N PRO A 31 -16.07 4.71 7.20
CA PRO A 31 -15.16 5.24 6.20
C PRO A 31 -13.98 4.29 5.96
N PHE A 32 -13.46 4.29 4.75
CA PHE A 32 -12.18 3.68 4.40
C PHE A 32 -11.38 4.65 3.55
N SER A 33 -10.07 4.45 3.49
CA SER A 33 -9.17 5.24 2.64
C SER A 33 -8.35 4.33 1.74
N ILE A 34 -7.92 4.86 0.60
CA ILE A 34 -7.00 4.19 -0.32
C ILE A 34 -5.79 5.09 -0.50
N VAL A 35 -4.60 4.49 -0.43
CA VAL A 35 -3.34 5.14 -0.78
C VAL A 35 -2.74 4.40 -1.97
N ILE A 36 -2.36 5.14 -2.99
CA ILE A 36 -1.58 4.62 -4.12
C ILE A 36 -0.21 5.26 -4.04
N LEU A 37 0.82 4.43 -4.04
CA LEU A 37 2.21 4.84 -3.89
C LEU A 37 2.98 4.45 -5.15
N GLU A 38 3.76 5.38 -5.71
CA GLU A 38 4.66 5.09 -6.83
C GLU A 38 6.12 5.30 -6.42
N ILE A 39 6.91 4.23 -6.54
CA ILE A 39 8.34 4.26 -6.18
C ILE A 39 9.13 4.87 -7.33
N LYS A 40 9.98 5.86 -7.03
CA LYS A 40 10.93 6.37 -8.02
C LYS A 40 12.02 5.36 -8.31
N GLU A 41 12.24 5.06 -9.59
CA GLU A 41 13.34 4.22 -10.03
C GLU A 41 14.54 5.09 -10.45
N LYS A 42 15.64 5.02 -9.69
CA LYS A 42 16.97 5.42 -10.15
C LYS A 42 17.77 4.14 -10.44
N GLY A 43 17.86 3.76 -11.71
CA GLY A 43 18.60 2.58 -12.19
C GLY A 43 17.86 1.24 -12.02
N ARG A 44 18.04 0.34 -13.01
CA ARG A 44 17.41 -1.00 -13.09
C ARG A 44 18.01 -2.04 -12.15
N GLU A 45 19.17 -1.77 -11.57
CA GLU A 45 19.83 -2.72 -10.69
C GLU A 45 19.07 -2.86 -9.37
N ASN A 46 18.98 -4.10 -8.87
CA ASN A 46 18.35 -4.47 -7.60
C ASN A 46 16.86 -4.13 -7.51
N PHE A 47 16.14 -4.17 -8.63
CA PHE A 47 14.72 -3.82 -8.66
C PHE A 47 13.87 -4.67 -7.70
N ASP A 48 13.97 -6.00 -7.77
CA ASP A 48 13.22 -6.90 -6.90
C ASP A 48 13.54 -6.72 -5.41
N GLN A 49 14.79 -6.36 -5.09
CA GLN A 49 15.19 -6.04 -3.71
C GLN A 49 14.51 -4.75 -3.23
N LYS A 50 14.45 -3.71 -4.07
CA LYS A 50 13.70 -2.48 -3.75
C LYS A 50 12.22 -2.81 -3.53
N LEU A 51 11.61 -3.61 -4.40
CA LEU A 51 10.21 -4.02 -4.24
C LEU A 51 9.96 -4.80 -2.95
N THR A 52 10.87 -5.72 -2.61
CA THR A 52 10.80 -6.51 -1.38
C THR A 52 10.93 -5.62 -0.15
N PHE A 53 11.88 -4.69 -0.16
CA PHE A 53 12.06 -3.68 0.89
C PHE A 53 10.77 -2.89 1.09
N TRP A 54 10.19 -2.37 0.01
CA TRP A 54 8.93 -1.62 0.05
C TRP A 54 7.77 -2.44 0.59
N GLY A 55 7.63 -3.69 0.13
CA GLY A 55 6.61 -4.60 0.65
C GLY A 55 6.74 -4.83 2.15
N ASN A 56 7.95 -4.96 2.67
CA ASN A 56 8.22 -5.15 4.09
C ASN A 56 8.03 -3.87 4.91
N LEU A 57 8.44 -2.72 4.38
CA LEU A 57 8.25 -1.42 5.00
C LEU A 57 6.76 -1.12 5.18
N LEU A 58 5.97 -1.31 4.13
CA LEU A 58 4.51 -1.12 4.19
C LEU A 58 3.86 -2.07 5.19
N LYS A 59 4.25 -3.35 5.22
CA LYS A 59 3.76 -4.32 6.23
C LYS A 59 4.05 -3.85 7.66
N ARG A 60 5.27 -3.34 7.90
CA ARG A 60 5.69 -2.89 9.24
C ARG A 60 4.84 -1.73 9.79
N PHE A 61 4.40 -0.83 8.92
CA PHE A 61 3.64 0.37 9.31
C PHE A 61 2.12 0.24 9.14
N SER A 62 1.65 -0.91 8.69
CA SER A 62 0.22 -1.17 8.48
C SER A 62 -0.31 -2.15 9.54
N ARG A 63 -1.61 -2.05 9.81
CA ARG A 63 -2.32 -2.97 10.70
C ARG A 63 -2.59 -4.28 9.97
N GLU A 64 -2.90 -5.34 10.71
CA GLU A 64 -3.33 -6.61 10.11
C GLU A 64 -4.61 -6.47 9.27
N SER A 65 -5.48 -5.51 9.63
CA SER A 65 -6.70 -5.20 8.88
C SER A 65 -6.45 -4.48 7.56
N ASP A 66 -5.27 -3.87 7.39
CA ASP A 66 -4.96 -3.09 6.20
C ASP A 66 -4.59 -4.03 5.05
N ILE A 67 -5.05 -3.68 3.85
CA ILE A 67 -4.89 -4.53 2.67
C ILE A 67 -3.79 -3.92 1.81
N LEU A 68 -2.67 -4.61 1.76
CA LEU A 68 -1.48 -4.22 1.01
C LEU A 68 -1.37 -4.99 -0.30
N ALA A 69 -1.19 -4.27 -1.40
CA ALA A 69 -1.11 -4.87 -2.72
C ALA A 69 -0.04 -4.28 -3.62
N ARG A 70 0.56 -5.15 -4.42
CA ARG A 70 1.30 -4.78 -5.61
C ARG A 70 0.32 -4.42 -6.73
N PHE A 71 0.22 -3.11 -7.00
CA PHE A 71 -0.79 -2.57 -7.91
C PHE A 71 -0.29 -2.44 -9.36
N GLY A 72 1.02 -2.37 -9.55
CA GLY A 72 1.65 -2.31 -10.87
C GLY A 72 3.16 -2.45 -10.79
N VAL A 73 3.86 -2.13 -11.89
CA VAL A 73 5.31 -2.34 -11.99
C VAL A 73 6.10 -1.50 -11.00
N HIS A 74 5.69 -0.27 -10.64
CA HIS A 74 6.36 0.51 -9.58
C HIS A 74 5.37 0.98 -8.52
N LYS A 75 4.18 0.37 -8.50
CA LYS A 75 3.02 0.88 -7.78
C LYS A 75 2.54 -0.07 -6.71
N PHE A 76 2.28 0.49 -5.54
CA PHE A 76 1.65 -0.18 -4.42
C PHE A 76 0.30 0.46 -4.13
N ALA A 77 -0.64 -0.33 -3.65
CA ALA A 77 -1.93 0.13 -3.16
C ALA A 77 -2.12 -0.35 -1.74
N VAL A 78 -2.63 0.54 -0.89
CA VAL A 78 -2.99 0.27 0.49
C VAL A 78 -4.44 0.66 0.68
N LEU A 79 -5.26 -0.29 1.09
CA LEU A 79 -6.63 -0.04 1.52
C LEU A 79 -6.65 -0.07 3.05
N LEU A 80 -7.14 1.01 3.64
CA LEU A 80 -7.17 1.27 5.07
C LEU A 80 -8.64 1.29 5.51
N PRO A 81 -9.19 0.16 5.99
CA PRO A 81 -10.52 0.12 6.57
C PRO A 81 -10.61 1.03 7.80
N ASP A 82 -11.82 1.50 8.11
CA ASP A 82 -12.11 2.28 9.31
C ASP A 82 -11.18 3.50 9.49
N THR A 83 -10.74 4.10 8.38
CA THR A 83 -9.68 5.12 8.33
C THR A 83 -10.11 6.32 7.49
N THR A 84 -10.01 7.52 8.08
CA THR A 84 -10.27 8.81 7.43
C THR A 84 -8.99 9.46 6.92
N SER A 85 -9.12 10.46 6.04
CA SER A 85 -8.00 11.17 5.42
C SER A 85 -6.99 11.79 6.41
N ASN A 86 -7.43 12.21 7.60
CA ASN A 86 -6.52 12.75 8.62
C ASN A 86 -5.55 11.68 9.14
N ILE A 87 -6.03 10.45 9.32
CA ILE A 87 -5.21 9.33 9.78
C ILE A 87 -4.25 8.87 8.67
N VAL A 88 -4.69 8.94 7.41
CA VAL A 88 -3.83 8.66 6.24
C VAL A 88 -2.58 9.53 6.26
N LYS A 89 -2.72 10.84 6.48
CA LYS A 89 -1.57 11.76 6.55
C LYS A 89 -0.56 11.36 7.64
N THR A 90 -1.05 10.95 8.81
CA THR A 90 -0.18 10.48 9.89
C THR A 90 0.52 9.17 9.52
N TRP A 91 -0.17 8.26 8.84
CA TRP A 91 0.42 7.01 8.35
C TRP A 91 1.49 7.28 7.29
N GLU A 92 1.24 8.16 6.33
CA GLU A 92 2.20 8.59 5.31
C GLU A 92 3.45 9.20 5.95
N GLN A 93 3.28 10.12 6.91
CA GLN A 93 4.39 10.75 7.63
C GLN A 93 5.28 9.73 8.36
N ARG A 94 4.69 8.67 8.94
CA ARG A 94 5.44 7.61 9.62
C ARG A 94 6.28 6.79 8.66
N ILE A 95 5.77 6.53 7.46
CA ILE A 95 6.54 5.82 6.43
C ILE A 95 7.70 6.71 5.98
N LEU A 96 7.40 7.96 5.60
CA LEU A 96 8.40 8.91 5.11
C LEU A 96 9.52 9.19 6.13
N SER A 97 9.22 9.22 7.43
CA SER A 97 10.25 9.43 8.47
C SER A 97 11.25 8.27 8.61
N HIS A 98 10.98 7.12 7.98
CA HIS A 98 11.84 5.93 8.00
C HIS A 98 12.49 5.68 6.64
N MET A 99 12.36 6.62 5.71
CA MET A 99 12.96 6.56 4.39
C MET A 99 14.18 7.45 4.30
N THR A 100 15.13 7.03 3.47
CA THR A 100 16.25 7.86 3.02
C THR A 100 15.89 8.62 1.75
N ASP A 101 16.62 9.69 1.43
CA ASP A 101 16.38 10.52 0.22
C ASP A 101 16.45 9.72 -1.10
N GLU A 102 17.14 8.58 -1.09
CA GLU A 102 17.25 7.68 -2.25
C GLU A 102 15.99 6.87 -2.52
N GLU A 103 15.10 6.76 -1.53
CA GLU A 103 13.91 5.91 -1.58
C GLU A 103 12.63 6.68 -1.95
N ALA A 104 12.69 7.99 -2.19
CA ALA A 104 11.53 8.88 -2.32
C ALA A 104 10.36 8.33 -3.19
N ILE A 105 9.14 8.42 -2.63
CA ILE A 105 7.85 8.11 -3.31
C ILE A 105 7.36 9.35 -4.07
N THR A 106 6.46 9.17 -5.06
CA THR A 106 5.55 10.21 -5.56
C THR A 106 4.10 9.79 -5.40
#